data_AF-A0A932ERJ3-F1
#
_entry.id   AF-A0A932ERJ3-F1
#
_cell.length_a   1.000
_cell.length_b   1.000
_cell.length_c   1.000
_cell.angle_alpha   90.00
_cell.angle_beta   90.00
_cell.angle_gamma   90.00
#
_symmetry.space_group_name_H-M   'P 1'
#
loop_
_entity.id
_entity.type
_entity.pdbx_description
1 polymer ?
#
loop_
_entity_poly.entity_id
_entity_poly.type
_entity_poly.pdbx_seq_one_letter_code
_entity_poly.pdbx_strand_id
1 'polypeptide(L)'
;MRKLAAVAAGLLLSLPLLAQQAAPPIANPKVAGAAASSETFTAAVANDLLNQFARGMEGRNSRMTLGAFDAAKFPEYERFSAQVSAWFREMSGFRVYYKVKQASMEDARGVAMVEFEYEATPSAEGESPVRRHEQMRFAFERGAKGWKIVELSPRNLFS
;
A
#
# COMPACT_ATOMS: atom_id res chain seq x y z
N MET A 1 -7.27 -16.79 76.13
CA MET A 1 -6.43 -15.67 76.59
C MET A 1 -5.19 -16.21 77.28
N ARG A 2 -4.00 -16.13 76.65
CA ARG A 2 -2.67 -16.26 77.28
C ARG A 2 -1.55 -15.89 76.27
N LYS A 3 -0.95 -14.73 76.56
CA LYS A 3 0.45 -14.27 76.46
C LYS A 3 1.35 -14.57 75.24
N LEU A 4 1.98 -13.47 74.80
CA LEU A 4 3.09 -13.28 73.86
C LEU A 4 4.43 -13.90 74.34
N ALA A 5 5.27 -14.30 73.36
CA ALA A 5 6.73 -14.08 73.27
C ALA A 5 7.23 -14.75 71.96
N ALA A 6 7.60 -14.01 70.91
CA ALA A 6 8.94 -13.44 70.62
C ALA A 6 9.98 -14.48 70.12
N VAL A 7 10.26 -14.48 68.80
CA VAL A 7 11.51 -14.96 68.14
C VAL A 7 11.61 -14.20 66.80
N ALA A 8 12.43 -13.15 66.70
CA ALA A 8 13.83 -13.12 66.26
C ALA A 8 14.02 -13.01 64.72
N ALA A 9 14.61 -11.87 64.35
CA ALA A 9 15.70 -11.69 63.39
C ALA A 9 15.63 -12.33 62.00
N GLY A 10 15.51 -11.44 61.00
CA GLY A 10 16.42 -11.41 59.86
C GLY A 10 15.98 -12.22 58.64
N LEU A 11 15.66 -11.53 57.55
CA LEU A 11 16.31 -11.74 56.25
C LEU A 11 15.91 -10.65 55.26
N LEU A 12 16.90 -10.20 54.50
CA LEU A 12 16.77 -9.30 53.34
C LEU A 12 15.70 -9.80 52.36
N LEU A 13 14.70 -8.97 52.05
CA LEU A 13 13.72 -9.24 51.00
C LEU A 13 13.88 -8.21 49.87
N SER A 14 14.77 -8.60 48.95
CA SER A 14 14.69 -8.47 47.49
C SER A 14 13.63 -7.52 46.91
N LEU A 15 14.10 -6.54 46.14
CA LEU A 15 13.33 -5.78 45.16
C LEU A 15 12.53 -6.73 44.23
N PRO A 16 11.24 -6.46 43.96
CA PRO A 16 10.62 -7.00 42.77
C PRO A 16 11.16 -6.20 41.57
N LEU A 17 12.03 -6.85 40.81
CA LEU A 17 12.36 -6.49 39.44
C LEU A 17 11.03 -6.42 38.67
N LEU A 18 10.64 -5.22 38.21
CA LEU A 18 9.59 -5.09 37.20
C LEU A 18 10.04 -5.93 36.01
N ALA A 19 9.37 -7.07 35.81
CA ALA A 19 9.40 -7.76 34.54
C ALA A 19 8.83 -6.79 33.50
N GLN A 20 9.73 -6.06 32.83
CA GLN A 20 9.41 -5.33 31.63
C GLN A 20 8.95 -6.40 30.64
N GLN A 21 7.63 -6.59 30.54
CA GLN A 21 7.02 -7.35 29.47
C GLN A 21 7.58 -6.76 28.18
N ALA A 22 8.47 -7.51 27.54
CA ALA A 22 8.95 -7.17 26.21
C ALA A 22 7.70 -7.01 25.36
N ALA A 23 7.48 -5.79 24.86
CA ALA A 23 6.50 -5.54 23.83
C ALA A 23 6.72 -6.59 22.73
N PRO A 24 5.66 -7.15 22.13
CA PRO A 24 5.83 -8.04 20.98
C PRO A 24 6.71 -7.32 19.97
N PRO A 25 7.67 -8.02 19.33
CA PRO A 25 8.52 -7.39 18.34
C PRO A 25 7.61 -6.71 17.33
N ILE A 26 7.76 -5.39 17.19
CA ILE A 26 7.11 -4.63 16.12
C ILE A 26 7.47 -5.39 14.85
N ALA A 27 6.48 -6.04 14.24
CA ALA A 27 6.67 -6.76 13.00
C ALA A 27 7.37 -5.79 12.04
N ASN A 28 8.57 -6.16 11.60
CA ASN A 28 9.38 -5.38 10.68
C ASN A 28 8.47 -4.79 9.61
N PRO A 29 8.64 -3.50 9.21
CA PRO A 29 7.93 -2.97 8.07
C PRO A 29 8.28 -3.87 6.90
N LYS A 30 7.30 -4.68 6.45
CA LYS A 30 7.36 -5.46 5.23
C LYS A 30 7.92 -4.54 4.17
N VAL A 31 9.15 -4.80 3.72
CA VAL A 31 9.85 -4.00 2.73
C VAL A 31 8.87 -3.78 1.58
N ALA A 32 8.46 -2.53 1.37
CA ALA A 32 7.47 -2.21 0.35
C ALA A 32 7.97 -2.76 -1.00
N GLY A 33 7.20 -3.66 -1.61
CA GLY A 33 7.57 -4.34 -2.86
C GLY A 33 8.07 -5.78 -2.69
N ALA A 34 8.27 -6.28 -1.47
CA ALA A 34 8.70 -7.67 -1.26
C ALA A 34 7.67 -8.70 -1.75
N ALA A 35 6.36 -8.43 -1.59
CA ALA A 35 5.34 -9.36 -2.08
C ALA A 35 5.21 -9.29 -3.61
N ALA A 36 5.49 -8.14 -4.25
CA ALA A 36 5.48 -8.06 -5.71
C ALA A 36 6.48 -9.03 -6.37
N SER A 37 7.52 -9.47 -5.66
CA SER A 37 8.48 -10.47 -6.14
C SER A 37 8.01 -11.92 -5.97
N SER A 38 6.93 -12.18 -5.22
CA SER A 38 6.36 -13.51 -4.91
C SER A 38 6.08 -14.34 -6.16
N GLU A 39 6.29 -15.65 -6.11
CA GLU A 39 5.94 -16.58 -7.20
C GLU A 39 4.43 -16.63 -7.43
N THR A 40 3.65 -16.68 -6.36
CA THR A 40 2.19 -16.79 -6.41
C THR A 40 1.54 -15.41 -6.27
N PHE A 41 0.50 -15.16 -7.06
CA PHE A 41 -0.34 -13.98 -6.90
C PHE A 41 -1.20 -14.09 -5.64
N THR A 42 -1.25 -13.02 -4.85
CA THR A 42 -2.06 -12.92 -3.64
C THR A 42 -2.58 -11.49 -3.48
N ALA A 43 -3.53 -11.28 -2.57
CA ALA A 43 -3.93 -9.92 -2.19
C ALA A 43 -2.74 -9.07 -1.70
N ALA A 44 -1.70 -9.69 -1.11
CA ALA A 44 -0.49 -8.98 -0.68
C ALA A 44 0.34 -8.46 -1.87
N VAL A 45 0.35 -9.16 -3.01
CA VAL A 45 0.97 -8.71 -4.26
C VAL A 45 0.23 -7.48 -4.80
N ALA A 46 -1.11 -7.57 -4.88
CA ALA A 46 -1.96 -6.48 -5.35
C ALA A 46 -1.77 -5.23 -4.48
N ASN A 47 -1.80 -5.37 -3.15
CA ASN A 47 -1.58 -4.27 -2.22
C ASN A 47 -0.19 -3.64 -2.39
N ASP A 48 0.88 -4.43 -2.57
CA ASP A 48 2.23 -3.86 -2.75
C ASP A 48 2.32 -2.99 -4.02
N LEU A 49 1.75 -3.45 -5.15
CA LEU A 49 1.76 -2.71 -6.41
C LEU A 49 0.85 -1.48 -6.38
N LEU A 50 -0.35 -1.61 -5.79
CA LEU A 50 -1.28 -0.49 -5.61
C LEU A 50 -0.72 0.55 -4.64
N ASN A 51 0.00 0.12 -3.61
CA ASN A 51 0.72 1.03 -2.71
C ASN A 51 1.82 1.79 -3.44
N GLN A 52 2.61 1.11 -4.28
CA GLN A 52 3.62 1.78 -5.11
C GLN A 52 2.95 2.82 -6.03
N PHE A 53 1.86 2.45 -6.69
CA PHE A 53 1.09 3.32 -7.57
C PHE A 53 0.56 4.56 -6.82
N ALA A 54 -0.13 4.35 -5.69
CA ALA A 54 -0.72 5.39 -4.86
C ALA A 54 0.36 6.36 -4.33
N ARG A 55 1.43 5.84 -3.73
CA ARG A 55 2.54 6.68 -3.26
C ARG A 55 3.19 7.46 -4.41
N GLY A 56 3.24 6.86 -5.60
CA GLY A 56 3.76 7.50 -6.81
C GLY A 56 2.93 8.72 -7.17
N MET A 57 1.61 8.57 -7.17
CA MET A 57 0.67 9.67 -7.40
C MET A 57 0.77 10.76 -6.35
N GLU A 58 0.70 10.40 -5.07
CA GLU A 58 0.78 11.36 -3.95
C GLU A 58 2.09 12.15 -3.96
N GLY A 59 3.20 11.50 -4.33
CA GLY A 59 4.50 12.14 -4.49
C GLY A 59 4.73 12.79 -5.86
N ARG A 60 3.74 12.79 -6.76
CA ARG A 60 3.86 13.24 -8.17
C ARG A 60 5.11 12.68 -8.87
N ASN A 61 5.48 11.44 -8.53
CA ASN A 61 6.67 10.77 -9.01
C ASN A 61 6.30 9.79 -10.14
N SER A 62 6.36 10.27 -11.38
CA SER A 62 5.94 9.48 -12.54
C SER A 62 6.71 8.16 -12.65
N ARG A 63 8.01 8.15 -12.30
CA ARG A 63 8.82 6.92 -12.32
C ARG A 63 8.28 5.88 -11.34
N MET A 64 7.88 6.30 -10.13
CA MET A 64 7.33 5.39 -9.14
C MET A 64 5.92 4.91 -9.53
N THR A 65 5.05 5.82 -9.98
CA THR A 65 3.70 5.52 -10.47
C THR A 65 3.74 4.51 -11.62
N LEU A 66 4.48 4.84 -12.68
CA LEU A 66 4.58 4.02 -13.89
C LEU A 66 5.37 2.74 -13.64
N GLY A 67 6.28 2.74 -12.66
CA GLY A 67 7.02 1.57 -12.25
C GLY A 67 6.16 0.42 -11.70
N ALA A 68 4.89 0.64 -11.35
CA ALA A 68 3.97 -0.43 -10.95
C ALA A 68 3.42 -1.21 -12.17
N PHE A 69 3.56 -0.66 -13.38
CA PHE A 69 3.03 -1.20 -14.62
C PHE A 69 4.09 -1.91 -15.45
N ASP A 70 3.66 -2.84 -16.29
CA ASP A 70 4.49 -3.44 -17.34
C ASP A 70 4.29 -2.68 -18.65
N ALA A 71 5.30 -1.90 -19.05
CA ALA A 71 5.23 -1.07 -20.25
C ALA A 71 5.02 -1.87 -21.55
N ALA A 72 5.51 -3.10 -21.61
CA ALA A 72 5.43 -3.92 -22.83
C ALA A 72 4.07 -4.61 -22.99
N LYS A 73 3.37 -4.84 -21.87
CA LYS A 73 2.09 -5.56 -21.85
C LYS A 73 0.89 -4.67 -21.64
N PHE A 74 1.08 -3.47 -21.08
CA PHE A 74 0.00 -2.54 -20.83
C PHE A 74 -0.50 -1.89 -22.13
N PRO A 75 -1.77 -2.07 -22.51
CA PRO A 75 -2.30 -1.47 -23.73
C PRO A 75 -2.20 0.06 -23.71
N GLU A 76 -1.74 0.65 -24.81
CA GLU A 76 -1.56 2.11 -24.94
C GLU A 76 -0.67 2.73 -23.85
N TYR A 77 0.34 2.00 -23.36
CA TYR A 77 1.21 2.48 -22.28
C TYR A 77 1.81 3.88 -22.52
N GLU A 78 2.23 4.20 -23.74
CA GLU A 78 2.77 5.53 -24.08
C GLU A 78 1.73 6.65 -23.90
N ARG A 79 0.47 6.38 -24.25
CA ARG A 79 -0.61 7.34 -24.03
C ARG A 79 -0.89 7.50 -22.54
N PHE A 80 -0.93 6.39 -21.80
CA PHE A 80 -1.13 6.40 -20.34
C PHE A 80 0.00 7.14 -19.62
N SER A 81 1.26 6.91 -20.01
CA SER A 81 2.42 7.60 -19.42
C SER A 81 2.42 9.10 -19.70
N ALA A 82 2.02 9.50 -20.91
CA ALA A 82 1.83 10.90 -21.27
C ALA A 82 0.71 11.55 -20.45
N GLN A 83 -0.41 10.85 -20.23
CA GLN A 83 -1.52 11.33 -19.38
C GLN A 83 -1.08 11.52 -17.93
N VAL A 84 -0.39 10.53 -17.33
CA VAL A 84 0.17 10.67 -15.97
C VAL A 84 1.07 11.91 -15.88
N SER A 85 1.94 12.10 -16.88
CA SER A 85 2.88 13.22 -16.89
C SER A 85 2.17 14.57 -17.05
N ALA A 86 1.14 14.65 -17.89
CA ALA A 86 0.32 15.85 -18.05
C ALA A 86 -0.42 16.19 -16.75
N TRP A 87 -1.07 15.19 -16.15
CA TRP A 87 -1.85 15.38 -14.94
C TRP A 87 -0.98 15.81 -13.75
N PHE A 88 0.25 15.29 -13.64
CA PHE A 88 1.20 15.74 -12.62
C PHE A 88 1.73 17.16 -12.83
N ARG A 89 1.63 17.72 -14.05
CA ARG A 89 1.95 19.14 -14.29
C ARG A 89 0.77 20.03 -13.93
N GLU A 90 -0.44 19.58 -14.22
CA GLU A 90 -1.68 20.33 -13.99
C GLU A 90 -2.09 20.36 -12.52
N MET A 91 -1.83 19.29 -11.77
CA MET A 91 -2.23 19.16 -10.37
C MET A 91 -1.06 19.45 -9.41
N SER A 92 -1.36 20.20 -8.35
CA SER A 92 -0.42 20.56 -7.29
C SER A 92 -0.26 19.44 -6.26
N GLY A 93 -1.30 18.64 -6.03
CA GLY A 93 -1.28 17.53 -5.07
C GLY A 93 -2.34 16.45 -5.35
N PHE A 94 -2.09 15.27 -4.79
CA PHE A 94 -2.98 14.11 -4.86
C PHE A 94 -3.15 13.48 -3.48
N ARG A 95 -4.34 12.95 -3.20
CA ARG A 95 -4.62 12.06 -2.08
C ARG A 95 -5.26 10.80 -2.63
N VAL A 96 -4.72 9.63 -2.32
CA VAL A 96 -5.19 8.37 -2.88
C VAL A 96 -5.61 7.42 -1.77
N TYR A 97 -6.82 6.90 -1.87
CA TYR A 97 -7.31 5.80 -1.05
C TYR A 97 -7.65 4.61 -1.93
N TYR A 98 -7.30 3.41 -1.48
CA TYR A 98 -7.73 2.20 -2.15
C TYR A 98 -7.98 1.08 -1.16
N LYS A 99 -8.85 0.15 -1.56
CA LYS A 99 -9.13 -1.08 -0.82
C LYS A 99 -9.29 -2.25 -1.78
N VAL A 100 -8.38 -3.21 -1.70
CA VAL A 100 -8.53 -4.49 -2.42
C VAL A 100 -9.72 -5.25 -1.83
N LYS A 101 -10.77 -5.44 -2.63
CA LYS A 101 -12.00 -6.14 -2.26
C LYS A 101 -11.88 -7.65 -2.47
N GLN A 102 -11.22 -8.02 -3.57
CA GLN A 102 -11.00 -9.40 -3.97
C GLN A 102 -9.68 -9.49 -4.74
N ALA A 103 -8.98 -10.60 -4.60
CA ALA A 103 -7.82 -10.94 -5.42
C ALA A 103 -7.87 -12.44 -5.75
N SER A 104 -7.78 -12.77 -7.04
CA SER A 104 -7.83 -14.14 -7.54
C SER A 104 -6.91 -14.33 -8.74
N MET A 105 -6.75 -15.56 -9.19
CA MET A 105 -6.15 -15.90 -10.48
C MET A 105 -7.26 -16.12 -11.51
N GLU A 106 -7.11 -15.56 -12.71
CA GLU A 106 -7.96 -15.77 -13.89
C GLU A 106 -7.04 -16.00 -15.11
N ASP A 107 -7.14 -17.15 -15.78
CA ASP A 107 -6.35 -17.48 -16.98
C ASP A 107 -4.84 -17.15 -16.88
N ALA A 108 -4.22 -17.60 -15.78
CA ALA A 108 -2.81 -17.35 -15.43
C ALA A 108 -2.44 -15.88 -15.11
N ARG A 109 -3.42 -14.98 -15.03
CA ARG A 109 -3.26 -13.59 -14.58
C ARG A 109 -3.73 -13.44 -13.15
N GLY A 110 -3.04 -12.60 -12.39
CA GLY A 110 -3.61 -12.08 -11.15
C GLY A 110 -4.69 -11.05 -11.48
N VAL A 111 -5.78 -11.04 -10.75
CA VAL A 111 -6.86 -10.08 -10.91
C VAL A 111 -7.29 -9.58 -9.55
N ALA A 112 -7.48 -8.26 -9.42
CA ALA A 112 -7.99 -7.66 -8.21
C ALA A 112 -9.14 -6.68 -8.50
N MET A 113 -10.22 -6.82 -7.72
CA MET A 113 -11.26 -5.80 -7.61
C MET A 113 -10.86 -4.82 -6.51
N VAL A 114 -10.88 -3.53 -6.81
CA VAL A 114 -10.35 -2.48 -5.93
C VAL A 114 -11.36 -1.36 -5.85
N GLU A 115 -11.75 -0.98 -4.64
CA GLU A 115 -12.38 0.33 -4.42
C GLU A 115 -11.27 1.38 -4.52
N PHE A 116 -11.38 2.33 -5.44
CA PHE A 116 -10.36 3.35 -5.67
C PHE A 116 -10.96 4.74 -5.55
N GLU A 117 -10.35 5.57 -4.73
CA GLU A 117 -10.74 6.96 -4.54
C GLU A 117 -9.52 7.87 -4.63
N TYR A 118 -9.67 9.00 -5.30
CA TYR A 118 -8.67 10.05 -5.23
C TYR A 118 -9.29 11.45 -5.18
N GLU A 119 -8.54 12.36 -4.57
CA GLU A 119 -8.71 13.80 -4.69
C GLU A 119 -7.44 14.39 -5.32
N ALA A 120 -7.60 15.22 -6.35
CA ALA A 120 -6.52 15.96 -6.99
C ALA A 120 -6.77 17.46 -6.86
N THR A 121 -5.76 18.21 -6.43
CA THR A 121 -5.82 19.66 -6.29
C THR A 121 -5.22 20.30 -7.54
N PRO A 122 -5.98 21.11 -8.31
CA PRO A 122 -5.41 21.87 -9.43
C PRO A 122 -4.28 22.79 -9.00
N SER A 123 -3.36 23.08 -9.93
CA SER A 123 -2.31 24.09 -9.70
C SER A 123 -2.81 25.52 -9.96
N ALA A 124 -3.84 25.67 -10.80
CA ALA A 124 -4.47 26.94 -11.07
C ALA A 124 -5.29 27.42 -9.87
N GLU A 125 -5.19 28.70 -9.54
CA GLU A 125 -5.94 29.30 -8.44
C GLU A 125 -7.43 29.41 -8.80
N GLY A 126 -8.30 29.15 -7.83
CA GLY A 126 -9.75 29.25 -7.99
C GLY A 126 -10.42 28.02 -8.63
N GLU A 127 -9.66 27.02 -9.09
CA GLU A 127 -10.21 25.76 -9.55
C GLU A 127 -10.56 24.82 -8.39
N SER A 128 -11.67 24.09 -8.52
CA SER A 128 -12.13 23.14 -7.51
C SER A 128 -11.35 21.81 -7.58
N PRO A 129 -11.08 21.16 -6.43
CA PRO A 129 -10.48 19.82 -6.42
C PRO A 129 -11.29 18.80 -7.23
N VAL A 130 -10.59 17.97 -8.00
CA VAL A 130 -11.19 16.83 -8.72
C VAL A 130 -11.30 15.66 -7.75
N ARG A 131 -12.51 15.10 -7.61
CA ARG A 131 -12.76 13.92 -6.79
C ARG A 131 -13.33 12.79 -7.63
N ARG A 132 -12.79 11.60 -7.47
CA ARG A 132 -13.30 10.38 -8.12
C ARG A 132 -13.32 9.24 -7.11
N HIS A 133 -14.39 8.44 -7.16
CA HIS A 133 -14.56 7.22 -6.40
C HIS A 133 -15.19 6.20 -7.33
N GLU A 134 -14.50 5.08 -7.57
CA GLU A 134 -14.98 4.02 -8.43
C GLU A 134 -14.38 2.66 -8.09
N GLN A 135 -15.12 1.60 -8.42
CA GLN A 135 -14.59 0.25 -8.39
C GLN A 135 -13.79 -0.01 -9.67
N MET A 136 -12.53 -0.36 -9.49
CA MET A 136 -11.59 -0.68 -10.57
C MET A 136 -11.25 -2.17 -10.59
N ARG A 137 -11.05 -2.70 -11.79
CA ARG A 137 -10.41 -4.00 -12.03
C ARG A 137 -8.97 -3.79 -12.44
N PHE A 138 -8.04 -4.42 -11.72
CA PHE A 138 -6.63 -4.49 -12.09
C PHE A 138 -6.28 -5.91 -12.51
N ALA A 139 -5.57 -6.06 -13.62
CA ALA A 139 -4.95 -7.33 -14.02
C ALA A 139 -3.44 -7.24 -13.87
N PHE A 140 -2.85 -8.37 -13.48
CA PHE A 140 -1.44 -8.50 -13.14
C PHE A 140 -0.85 -9.70 -13.85
N GLU A 141 0.39 -9.56 -14.31
CA GLU A 141 1.17 -10.69 -14.79
C GLU A 141 2.53 -10.74 -14.12
N ARG A 142 3.05 -11.95 -13.94
CA ARG A 142 4.39 -12.18 -13.45
C ARG A 142 5.38 -12.09 -14.60
N GLY A 143 6.38 -11.23 -14.47
CA GLY A 143 7.56 -11.18 -15.33
C GLY A 143 8.83 -11.54 -14.57
N ALA A 144 9.98 -11.42 -15.24
CA ALA A 144 11.29 -11.69 -14.64
C ALA A 144 11.61 -10.81 -13.42
N LYS A 145 10.99 -9.63 -13.32
CA LYS A 145 11.20 -8.66 -12.23
C LYS A 145 10.08 -8.68 -11.18
N GLY A 146 9.26 -9.73 -11.16
CA GLY A 146 8.09 -9.85 -10.31
C GLY A 146 6.78 -9.52 -11.03
N TRP A 147 5.72 -9.39 -10.24
CA TRP A 147 4.39 -9.01 -10.70
C TRP A 147 4.35 -7.53 -11.10
N LYS A 148 3.58 -7.23 -12.13
CA LYS A 148 3.28 -5.88 -12.61
C LYS A 148 1.83 -5.76 -13.03
N ILE A 149 1.30 -4.55 -12.98
CA ILE A 149 -0.02 -4.23 -13.53
C ILE A 149 0.09 -4.23 -15.06
N VAL A 150 -0.71 -5.05 -15.72
CA VAL A 150 -0.80 -5.11 -17.19
C VAL A 150 -2.10 -4.53 -17.71
N GLU A 151 -3.08 -4.33 -16.85
CA GLU A 151 -4.35 -3.74 -17.23
C GLU A 151 -5.03 -3.08 -16.05
N LEU A 152 -5.76 -2.00 -16.31
CA LEU A 152 -6.72 -1.42 -15.39
C LEU A 152 -8.01 -1.10 -16.18
N SER A 153 -9.15 -1.23 -15.51
CA SER A 153 -10.46 -0.88 -16.06
C SER A 153 -11.34 -0.25 -14.98
N PRO A 154 -12.05 0.85 -15.26
CA PRO A 154 -12.08 1.56 -16.54
C PRO A 154 -10.76 2.33 -16.83
N ARG A 155 -10.41 2.55 -18.11
CA ARG A 155 -9.11 3.12 -18.53
C ARG A 155 -8.98 4.64 -18.32
N ASN A 156 -10.02 5.29 -17.86
CA ASN A 156 -10.18 6.74 -17.90
C ASN A 156 -9.87 7.40 -16.55
N LEU A 157 -8.93 6.82 -15.78
CA LEU A 157 -8.58 7.25 -14.42
C LEU A 157 -8.19 8.74 -14.31
N PHE A 158 -7.68 9.34 -15.39
CA PHE A 158 -7.18 10.71 -15.43
C PHE A 158 -7.93 11.65 -16.38
N SER A 159 -9.03 11.17 -16.98
CA SER A 159 -9.89 12.00 -17.83
C SER A 159 -10.94 12.74 -17.03
#